data_AF-A0A3B8V8M1-F1
#
_entry.id   AF-A0A3B8V8M1-F1
#
_cell.length_a   1.000
_cell.length_b   1.000
_cell.length_c   1.000
_cell.angle_alpha   90.00
_cell.angle_beta   90.00
_cell.angle_gamma   90.00
#
_symmetry.space_group_name_H-M   'P 1'
#
loop_
_entity.id
_entity.type
_entity.pdbx_description
1 polymer ?
#
loop_
_entity_poly.entity_id
_entity_poly.type
_entity_poly.pdbx_seq_one_letter_code
_entity_poly.pdbx_strand_id
1 'polypeptide(L)' 'THFPTGIVVQCQNERSQLQNKEMCFNMLRSKLLEKKIEERQAEADAMKGDVKKIEWGSQ' A
#
# COMPACT_ATOMS: atom_id res chain seq x y z
N THR A 1 -0.66 5.60 -15.84
CA THR A 1 -0.11 6.24 -14.63
C THR A 1 -1.23 6.84 -13.82
N HIS A 2 -1.22 6.66 -12.50
CA HIS A 2 -2.18 7.32 -11.60
C HIS A 2 -1.59 8.63 -11.09
N PHE A 3 -2.03 9.76 -11.65
CA PHE A 3 -1.47 11.08 -11.36
C PHE A 3 -1.56 11.51 -9.88
N PRO A 4 -2.69 11.29 -9.16
CA PRO A 4 -2.82 11.74 -7.77
C PRO A 4 -1.84 11.08 -6.79
N THR A 5 -1.43 9.84 -7.05
CA THR A 5 -0.52 9.09 -6.16
C THR A 5 0.86 8.87 -6.76
N GLY A 6 1.10 9.26 -8.02
CA GLY A 6 2.34 8.98 -8.74
C GLY A 6 2.58 7.51 -9.09
N ILE A 7 1.63 6.60 -8.84
CA ILE A 7 1.82 5.17 -9.04
C ILE A 7 1.80 4.84 -10.54
N VAL A 8 2.91 4.27 -11.02
CA VAL A 8 3.04 3.72 -12.38
C VAL A 8 2.97 2.20 -12.31
N VAL A 9 2.14 1.62 -13.18
CA VAL A 9 2.02 0.17 -13.36
C VAL A 9 2.10 -0.11 -14.85
N GLN A 10 2.82 -1.18 -15.20
CA GLN A 10 2.99 -1.65 -16.57
C GLN A 10 2.79 -3.17 -16.57
N CYS A 11 2.19 -3.69 -17.64
CA CYS A 11 2.00 -5.12 -17.86
C CYS A 11 2.27 -5.44 -19.34
N GLN A 12 3.08 -6.45 -19.60
CA GLN A 12 3.41 -6.94 -20.94
C GLN A 12 3.28 -8.48 -21.01
N ASN A 13 2.45 -9.06 -20.14
CA ASN A 13 2.44 -10.50 -19.93
C ASN A 13 1.75 -11.26 -21.07
N GLU A 14 0.71 -10.67 -21.64
CA GLU A 14 -0.07 -11.30 -22.71
C GLU A 14 0.12 -10.63 -24.06
N ARG A 15 -0.17 -11.37 -25.12
CA ARG A 15 -0.17 -10.83 -26.49
C ARG A 15 -1.30 -9.82 -26.70
N SER A 16 -2.40 -9.94 -25.95
CA SER A 16 -3.55 -9.05 -26.06
C SER A 16 -3.37 -7.76 -25.25
N GLN A 17 -3.55 -6.62 -25.92
CA GLN A 17 -3.53 -5.31 -25.27
C GLN A 17 -4.66 -5.15 -24.24
N LEU A 18 -5.84 -5.72 -24.51
CA LEU A 18 -7.00 -5.59 -23.63
C LEU A 18 -6.75 -6.32 -22.29
N GLN A 19 -6.23 -7.56 -22.36
CA GLN A 19 -5.90 -8.34 -21.16
C GLN A 19 -4.79 -7.65 -20.36
N ASN A 20 -3.75 -7.13 -21.02
CA ASN A 20 -2.70 -6.34 -20.36
C ASN A 20 -3.27 -5.09 -19.68
N LYS A 21 -4.28 -4.44 -20.26
CA LYS A 21 -4.95 -3.26 -19.69
C LYS A 21 -5.76 -3.64 -18.44
N GLU A 22 -6.52 -4.73 -18.50
CA GLU A 22 -7.28 -5.24 -17.35
C GLU A 22 -6.34 -5.64 -16.20
N MET A 23 -5.27 -6.37 -16.51
CA MET A 23 -4.26 -6.76 -15.53
C MET A 23 -3.55 -5.54 -14.91
N CYS A 24 -3.19 -4.53 -15.73
CA CYS A 24 -2.66 -3.26 -15.24
C CYS A 24 -3.61 -2.60 -14.23
N PHE A 25 -4.92 -2.58 -14.52
CA PHE A 25 -5.90 -1.99 -13.61
C PHE A 25 -6.06 -2.78 -12.32
N ASN A 26 -6.04 -4.11 -12.37
CA ASN A 26 -6.09 -4.95 -11.19
C ASN A 26 -4.87 -4.70 -10.29
N MET A 27 -3.67 -4.68 -10.88
CA MET A 27 -2.43 -4.35 -10.16
C MET A 27 -2.46 -2.93 -9.59
N LEU A 28 -2.97 -1.94 -10.34
CA LEU A 28 -3.09 -0.57 -9.85
C LEU A 28 -4.04 -0.47 -8.66
N ARG A 29 -5.18 -1.18 -8.69
CA ARG A 29 -6.12 -1.24 -7.56
C ARG A 29 -5.47 -1.84 -6.31
N SER A 30 -4.73 -2.93 -6.45
CA SER A 30 -4.01 -3.54 -5.32
C SER A 30 -3.01 -2.57 -4.70
N LYS A 31 -2.19 -1.89 -5.52
CA LYS A 31 -1.22 -0.90 -5.02
C LYS A 31 -1.88 0.28 -4.31
N LEU A 32 -3.02 0.75 -4.81
CA LEU A 32 -3.78 1.83 -4.16
C LEU A 32 -4.36 1.39 -2.82
N LEU A 33 -4.82 0.14 -2.73
CA LEU A 33 -5.32 -0.44 -1.49
C LEU A 33 -4.21 -0.60 -0.46
N GLU A 34 -3.05 -1.14 -0.86
CA GLU A 34 -1.86 -1.26 -0.02
C GLU A 34 -1.46 0.10 0.56
N LYS A 35 -1.37 1.13 -0.29
CA LYS A 35 -1.07 2.51 0.16
C LYS A 35 -2.04 3.00 1.22
N LYS A 36 -3.35 2.76 1.05
CA LYS A 36 -4.37 3.18 2.02
C LYS A 36 -4.26 2.41 3.35
N ILE A 37 -3.88 1.14 3.29
CA ILE A 37 -3.66 0.32 4.50
C ILE A 37 -2.44 0.85 5.25
N GLU A 38 -1.35 1.13 4.55
CA GLU A 38 -0.12 1.69 5.12
C GLU A 38 -0.39 3.05 5.77
N GLU A 39 -1.12 3.94 5.09
CA GLU A 39 -1.54 5.24 5.66
C GLU A 39 -2.34 5.06 6.96
N ARG A 40 -3.31 4.13 6.98
CA ARG A 40 -4.10 3.84 8.18
C ARG A 40 -3.27 3.23 9.31
N GLN A 41 -2.31 2.38 8.98
CA GLN A 41 -1.40 1.79 9.97
C GLN A 41 -0.49 2.87 10.56
N ALA A 42 0.09 3.73 9.72
CA ALA A 42 0.89 4.86 10.16
C ALA A 42 0.09 5.83 11.06
N GLU A 43 -1.18 6.11 10.71
CA GLU A 43 -2.08 6.89 11.56
C GLU A 43 -2.35 6.21 12.91
N ALA A 44 -2.59 4.90 12.90
CA ALA A 44 -2.83 4.12 14.13
C ALA A 44 -1.58 4.04 15.01
N ASP A 45 -0.40 3.89 14.41
CA ASP A 45 0.88 3.84 15.12
C ASP A 45 1.26 5.22 15.67
N ALA A 46 0.96 6.29 14.93
CA ALA A 46 1.08 7.66 15.42
C ALA A 46 0.12 7.94 16.60
N MET A 47 -1.12 7.44 16.55
CA MET A 47 -2.05 7.52 17.69
C MET A 47 -1.59 6.67 18.88
N LYS A 48 -0.96 5.52 18.63
CA LYS A 48 -0.36 4.67 19.69
C LYS A 48 0.95 5.24 20.26
N GLY A 49 1.31 6.48 19.90
CA GLY A 49 2.49 7.20 20.36
C GLY A 49 2.84 6.91 21.82
N ASP A 50 4.10 6.53 22.02
CA ASP A 50 4.75 6.26 23.31
C ASP A 50 4.03 5.26 24.23
N VAL A 51 3.68 4.08 23.73
CA VAL A 51 3.73 2.89 24.62
C VAL A 51 5.21 2.63 24.90
N LYS A 52 5.81 3.44 25.78
CA LYS A 52 7.01 3.09 26.54
C LYS A 52 6.82 1.64 26.93
N LYS A 53 7.71 0.76 26.48
CA LYS A 53 7.83 -0.60 27.00
C LYS A 53 7.77 -0.45 28.52
N ILE A 54 6.65 -0.88 29.11
CA ILE A 54 6.54 -1.03 30.55
C ILE A 54 7.43 -2.23 30.84
N GLU A 55 8.74 -1.99 30.96
CA GLU A 55 9.70 -2.96 31.45
C GLU A 55 9.42 -3.13 32.94
N TRP A 56 8.39 -3.91 33.24
CA TRP A 56 8.15 -4.41 34.57
C TRP A 56 9.20 -5.50 34.85
N GLY A 57 10.38 -5.08 35.28
CA GLY A 57 11.47 -6.02 35.52
C GLY A 57 12.81 -5.38 35.84
N SER A 58 12.89 -4.56 36.89
CA SER A 58 14.14 -4.33 37.63
C SER A 58 13.85 -3.79 39.02
N GLN A 59 13.33 -4.66 39.90
CA GLN A 59 13.84 -4.86 41.27
C GLN A 59 13.19 -6.10 41.88
#